data_AF-A0A9Q3M9J1-F1
#
_entry.id   AF-A0A9Q3M9J1-F1
#
_cell.length_a   1.000
_cell.length_b   1.000
_cell.length_c   1.000
_cell.angle_alpha   90.00
_cell.angle_beta   90.00
_cell.angle_gamma   90.00
#
_symmetry.space_group_name_H-M   'P 1'
#
loop_
_entity.id
_entity.type
_entity.pdbx_description
1 polymer ?
#
loop_
_entity_poly.entity_id
_entity_poly.type
_entity_poly.pdbx_seq_one_letter_code
_entity_poly.pdbx_strand_id
1 'polypeptide(L)'
;MIPSEDYVVTYRGGIVENRHRVHAAVVDAEGRLLYALGNPMRQTLARSAAKPAQALAILETNGVERYGFDDADLALMCASHSSEERHIARTRTMLSKIEAEEADLRCGGHPSLSETVNRSWIKQDYTPTAVCSNCSGKHVGMIAGARAIGTGVEGYHLPDHPMQVLVKRTVAELCDLESQDVEWGIDGCNLPTPAFPLDRLARIYAKLASAADGVDGGEESSPRDVALARIFQAMARHPEMVAGEGRYCTVLMRAFDGALIGKLGADASYAIGVRASHDTRRLGADGALGISVKVEDGNIEILYAVVTEILEQLGIGSPELRGELATFHHPKRVNTMGVSTGGVSFPFQLRGSEPEGERTCPAALVQ
;
A
#
# COMPACT_ATOMS: atom_id res chain seq x y z
N MET A 1 27.97 14.30 -16.25
CA MET A 1 26.91 13.82 -15.34
C MET A 1 26.64 12.38 -15.73
N ILE A 2 27.01 11.41 -14.89
CA ILE A 2 26.62 10.01 -15.13
C ILE A 2 25.09 9.98 -15.06
N PRO A 3 24.36 9.44 -16.07
CA PRO A 3 22.90 9.34 -16.00
C PRO A 3 22.51 8.63 -14.71
N SER A 4 21.58 9.17 -13.92
CA SER A 4 21.18 8.49 -12.69
C SER A 4 20.52 7.16 -13.05
N GLU A 5 20.98 6.07 -12.44
CA GLU A 5 20.46 4.72 -12.65
C GLU A 5 19.17 4.47 -11.86
N ASP A 6 18.33 5.51 -11.71
CA ASP A 6 17.07 5.43 -10.95
C ASP A 6 15.93 4.79 -11.78
N TYR A 7 16.23 3.68 -12.45
CA TYR A 7 15.28 2.99 -13.32
C TYR A 7 15.44 1.47 -13.32
N VAL A 8 14.38 0.79 -13.73
CA VAL A 8 14.39 -0.63 -14.05
C VAL A 8 14.37 -0.81 -15.56
N VAL A 9 15.12 -1.80 -16.06
CA VAL A 9 15.18 -2.10 -17.49
C VAL A 9 14.32 -3.32 -17.78
N THR A 10 13.49 -3.22 -18.80
CA THR A 10 12.98 -4.41 -19.50
C THR A 10 13.73 -4.56 -20.81
N TYR A 11 14.09 -5.80 -21.17
CA TYR A 11 14.87 -6.08 -22.36
C TYR A 11 14.33 -7.29 -23.11
N ARG A 12 14.64 -7.39 -24.41
CA ARG A 12 14.43 -8.58 -25.23
C ARG A 12 15.68 -8.92 -26.03
N GLY A 13 16.09 -10.19 -26.02
CA GLY A 13 17.31 -10.64 -26.71
C GLY A 13 18.57 -9.85 -26.31
N GLY A 14 18.65 -9.38 -25.07
CA GLY A 14 19.74 -8.52 -24.58
C GLY A 14 19.64 -7.03 -24.98
N ILE A 15 18.63 -6.64 -25.75
CA ILE A 15 18.40 -5.26 -26.19
C ILE A 15 17.46 -4.58 -25.20
N VAL A 16 17.88 -3.44 -24.64
CA VAL A 16 17.06 -2.59 -23.77
C VAL A 16 15.82 -2.13 -24.55
N GLU A 17 14.64 -2.46 -24.04
CA GLU A 17 13.36 -2.08 -24.65
C GLU A 17 12.74 -0.88 -23.93
N ASN A 18 12.60 -0.95 -22.61
CA ASN A 18 12.08 0.17 -21.81
C ASN A 18 12.96 0.43 -20.59
N ARG A 19 12.91 1.69 -20.13
CA ARG A 19 13.43 2.11 -18.83
C ARG A 19 12.26 2.67 -18.03
N HIS A 20 11.96 2.05 -16.90
CA HIS A 20 10.88 2.42 -16.00
C HIS A 20 11.50 3.26 -14.87
N ARG A 21 11.21 4.56 -14.81
CA ARG A 21 11.77 5.43 -13.76
C ARG A 21 11.15 5.11 -12.41
N VAL A 22 11.99 4.99 -11.39
CA VAL A 22 11.59 4.55 -10.04
C VAL A 22 11.96 5.60 -9.00
N HIS A 23 11.07 5.75 -8.03
CA HIS A 23 11.30 6.51 -6.82
C HIS A 23 10.97 5.64 -5.60
N ALA A 24 11.79 5.72 -4.57
CA ALA A 24 11.54 5.04 -3.31
C ALA A 24 12.06 5.85 -2.13
N ALA A 25 11.41 5.67 -0.99
CA ALA A 25 11.83 6.20 0.29
C ALA A 25 11.76 5.08 1.34
N VAL A 26 12.78 5.00 2.19
CA VAL A 26 12.81 4.14 3.38
C VAL A 26 13.00 5.06 4.57
N VAL A 27 12.06 5.03 5.52
CA VAL A 27 12.05 5.91 6.69
C VAL A 27 11.90 5.11 7.97
N ASP A 28 12.41 5.63 9.09
CA ASP A 28 12.15 5.07 10.43
C ASP A 28 10.80 5.55 11.02
N ALA A 29 10.51 5.08 12.24
CA ALA A 29 9.32 5.42 13.00
C ALA A 29 9.29 6.89 13.50
N GLU A 30 10.35 7.66 13.30
CA GLU A 30 10.43 9.10 13.55
C GLU A 30 10.26 9.92 12.27
N GLY A 31 10.30 9.26 11.10
CA GLY A 31 10.18 9.89 9.79
C GLY A 31 11.50 10.35 9.18
N ARG A 32 12.63 9.95 9.76
CA ARG A 32 13.95 10.21 9.20
C ARG A 32 14.16 9.30 8.00
N LEU A 33 14.54 9.89 6.87
CA LEU A 33 14.95 9.14 5.69
C LEU A 33 16.22 8.34 6.03
N LEU A 34 16.24 7.06 5.65
CA LEU A 34 17.38 6.14 5.81
C LEU A 34 17.97 5.77 4.45
N TYR A 35 17.11 5.46 3.47
CA TYR A 35 17.50 5.13 2.11
C TYR A 35 16.54 5.75 1.10
N ALA A 36 17.04 6.04 -0.10
CA ALA A 36 16.23 6.54 -1.19
C ALA A 36 16.68 6.02 -2.55
N LEU A 37 15.72 6.01 -3.48
CA LEU A 37 15.93 5.85 -4.91
C LEU A 37 15.21 6.98 -5.64
N GLY A 38 15.84 7.57 -6.66
CA GLY A 38 15.28 8.75 -7.33
C GLY A 38 14.95 9.91 -6.37
N ASN A 39 13.73 10.48 -6.47
CA ASN A 39 13.26 11.56 -5.61
C ASN A 39 12.29 11.02 -4.53
N PRO A 40 12.72 10.88 -3.26
CA PRO A 40 11.88 10.39 -2.17
C PRO A 40 10.78 11.39 -1.77
N MET A 41 10.89 12.66 -2.14
CA MET A 41 9.90 13.71 -1.84
C MET A 41 8.99 14.02 -3.04
N ARG A 42 8.98 13.15 -4.06
CA ARG A 42 8.14 13.35 -5.25
C ARG A 42 6.67 13.40 -4.83
N GLN A 43 5.97 14.46 -5.23
CA GLN A 43 4.52 14.58 -5.08
C GLN A 43 3.83 13.38 -5.74
N THR A 44 3.14 12.58 -4.94
CA THR A 44 2.63 11.27 -5.36
C THR A 44 1.21 11.06 -4.86
N LEU A 45 0.30 10.76 -5.78
CA LEU A 45 -1.00 10.20 -5.42
C LEU A 45 -0.79 8.81 -4.81
N ALA A 46 -1.08 8.68 -3.51
CA ALA A 46 -0.94 7.39 -2.82
C ALA A 46 -1.98 6.36 -3.30
N ARG A 47 -3.10 6.83 -3.87
CA ARG A 47 -4.20 6.00 -4.36
C ARG A 47 -4.63 4.99 -3.27
N SER A 48 -4.87 3.75 -3.65
CA SER A 48 -5.27 2.70 -2.71
C SER A 48 -4.22 2.35 -1.63
N ALA A 49 -2.98 2.83 -1.72
CA ALA A 49 -2.01 2.68 -0.63
C ALA A 49 -2.35 3.56 0.59
N ALA A 50 -3.21 4.57 0.44
CA ALA A 50 -3.69 5.40 1.56
C ALA A 50 -4.82 4.74 2.38
N LYS A 51 -5.37 3.61 1.94
CA LYS A 51 -6.56 3.00 2.57
C LYS A 51 -6.39 2.67 4.06
N PRO A 52 -5.23 2.21 4.56
CA PRO A 52 -5.02 2.05 5.99
C PRO A 52 -5.19 3.35 6.78
N ALA A 53 -4.67 4.47 6.28
CA ALA A 53 -4.89 5.79 6.89
C ALA A 53 -6.37 6.21 6.84
N GLN A 54 -7.08 5.89 5.75
CA GLN A 54 -8.53 6.12 5.64
C GLN A 54 -9.34 5.23 6.59
N ALA A 55 -8.89 4.00 6.86
CA ALA A 55 -9.50 3.08 7.81
C ALA A 55 -9.33 3.56 9.26
N LEU A 56 -8.20 4.21 9.59
CA LEU A 56 -8.02 4.85 10.90
C LEU A 56 -9.12 5.90 11.15
N ALA A 57 -9.40 6.75 10.17
CA ALA A 57 -10.47 7.74 10.29
C ALA A 57 -11.83 7.09 10.58
N ILE A 58 -12.11 5.89 10.06
CA ILE A 58 -13.34 5.13 10.35
C ILE A 58 -13.32 4.58 11.77
N LEU A 59 -12.20 4.00 12.23
CA LEU A 59 -12.05 3.52 13.62
C LEU A 59 -12.26 4.65 14.64
N GLU A 60 -11.74 5.85 14.37
CA GLU A 60 -11.88 7.03 15.24
C GLU A 60 -13.32 7.53 15.38
N THR A 61 -14.24 7.05 14.54
CA THR A 61 -15.68 7.35 14.66
C THR A 61 -16.41 6.37 15.59
N ASN A 62 -15.74 5.33 16.09
CA ASN A 62 -16.33 4.13 16.70
C ASN A 62 -17.29 3.36 15.76
N GLY A 63 -17.23 3.61 14.44
CA GLY A 63 -18.09 2.94 13.46
C GLY A 63 -17.84 1.44 13.38
N VAL A 64 -16.60 0.99 13.59
CA VAL A 64 -16.25 -0.43 13.60
C VAL A 64 -16.91 -1.15 14.77
N GLU A 65 -16.80 -0.60 15.97
CA GLU A 65 -17.34 -1.16 17.21
C GLU A 65 -18.88 -1.10 17.20
N ARG A 66 -19.44 0.05 16.81
CA ARG A 66 -20.89 0.30 16.79
C ARG A 66 -21.66 -0.72 15.95
N TYR A 67 -21.08 -1.15 14.83
CA TYR A 67 -21.70 -2.07 13.90
C TYR A 67 -21.15 -3.51 13.97
N GLY A 68 -20.32 -3.80 14.98
CA GLY A 68 -19.77 -5.14 15.21
C GLY A 68 -18.92 -5.65 14.05
N PHE A 69 -18.13 -4.78 13.43
CA PHE A 69 -17.15 -5.18 12.42
C PHE A 69 -15.94 -5.85 13.07
N ASP A 70 -15.54 -6.98 12.49
CA ASP A 70 -14.36 -7.74 12.94
C ASP A 70 -13.11 -7.37 12.15
N ASP A 71 -11.99 -8.04 12.45
CA ASP A 71 -10.70 -7.75 11.81
C ASP A 71 -10.70 -8.08 10.32
N ALA A 72 -11.50 -9.04 9.85
CA ALA A 72 -11.63 -9.33 8.43
C ALA A 72 -12.46 -8.26 7.70
N ASP A 73 -13.47 -7.68 8.36
CA ASP A 73 -14.17 -6.48 7.87
C ASP A 73 -13.20 -5.29 7.75
N LEU A 74 -12.35 -5.08 8.76
CA LEU A 74 -11.33 -4.01 8.75
C LEU A 74 -10.27 -4.21 7.66
N ALA A 75 -9.80 -5.44 7.46
CA ALA A 75 -8.90 -5.78 6.35
C ALA A 75 -9.56 -5.48 5.00
N LEU A 76 -10.87 -5.75 4.86
CA LEU A 76 -11.63 -5.44 3.65
C LEU A 76 -11.83 -3.93 3.44
N MET A 77 -11.92 -3.12 4.51
CA MET A 77 -11.88 -1.65 4.39
C MET A 77 -10.54 -1.15 3.83
N CYS A 78 -9.45 -1.85 4.16
CA CYS A 78 -8.12 -1.55 3.64
C CYS A 78 -7.90 -2.09 2.21
N ALA A 79 -8.84 -2.86 1.66
CA ALA A 79 -8.59 -3.72 0.51
C ALA A 79 -8.53 -3.02 -0.85
N SER A 80 -7.96 -3.72 -1.81
CA SER A 80 -8.20 -3.56 -3.25
C SER A 80 -8.44 -4.96 -3.81
N HIS A 81 -9.53 -5.57 -3.33
CA HIS A 81 -9.79 -7.00 -3.45
C HIS A 81 -10.08 -7.44 -4.89
N SER A 82 -10.00 -8.74 -5.13
CA SER A 82 -10.16 -9.34 -6.47
C SER A 82 -11.56 -9.90 -6.71
N SER A 83 -12.57 -9.33 -6.07
CA SER A 83 -13.99 -9.71 -6.22
C SER A 83 -14.29 -11.21 -6.11
N GLU A 84 -13.43 -11.99 -5.45
CA GLU A 84 -13.74 -13.38 -5.10
C GLU A 84 -14.98 -13.45 -4.21
N GLU A 85 -15.65 -14.59 -4.20
CA GLU A 85 -16.90 -14.79 -3.45
C GLU A 85 -16.77 -14.37 -1.98
N ARG A 86 -15.64 -14.67 -1.33
CA ARG A 86 -15.35 -14.25 0.04
C ARG A 86 -15.47 -12.74 0.24
N HIS A 87 -15.01 -11.93 -0.73
CA HIS A 87 -15.05 -10.47 -0.64
C HIS A 87 -16.45 -9.93 -0.87
N ILE A 88 -17.14 -10.46 -1.88
CA ILE A 88 -18.48 -10.02 -2.24
C ILE A 88 -19.46 -10.38 -1.11
N ALA A 89 -19.42 -11.63 -0.63
CA ALA A 89 -20.24 -12.08 0.49
C ALA A 89 -19.97 -11.26 1.76
N ARG A 90 -18.70 -11.00 2.09
CA ARG A 90 -18.33 -10.18 3.25
C ARG A 90 -18.84 -8.74 3.11
N THR A 91 -18.68 -8.12 1.93
CA THR A 91 -19.20 -6.76 1.65
C THR A 91 -20.71 -6.70 1.86
N ARG A 92 -21.47 -7.69 1.37
CA ARG A 92 -22.92 -7.78 1.58
C ARG A 92 -23.26 -7.90 3.06
N THR A 93 -22.55 -8.74 3.81
CA THR A 93 -22.72 -8.84 5.26
C THR A 93 -22.44 -7.52 5.95
N MET A 94 -21.39 -6.80 5.55
CA MET A 94 -21.09 -5.49 6.13
C MET A 94 -22.18 -4.46 5.83
N LEU A 95 -22.73 -4.43 4.61
CA LEU A 95 -23.87 -3.60 4.24
C LEU A 95 -25.09 -3.90 5.12
N SER A 96 -25.41 -5.18 5.33
CA SER A 96 -26.51 -5.59 6.20
C SER A 96 -26.30 -5.15 7.65
N LYS A 97 -25.09 -5.29 8.20
CA LYS A 97 -24.76 -4.86 9.58
C LYS A 97 -25.01 -3.37 9.81
N ILE A 98 -24.81 -2.55 8.78
CA ILE A 98 -25.01 -1.11 8.88
C ILE A 98 -26.42 -0.69 8.48
N GLU A 99 -27.27 -1.57 7.95
CA GLU A 99 -28.58 -1.25 7.35
C GLU A 99 -28.44 -0.35 6.10
N ALA A 100 -27.51 -0.69 5.22
CA ALA A 100 -27.34 -0.03 3.92
C ALA A 100 -27.57 -1.02 2.77
N GLU A 101 -27.88 -0.48 1.60
CA GLU A 101 -28.09 -1.24 0.37
C GLU A 101 -26.91 -1.06 -0.59
N GLU A 102 -26.81 -1.95 -1.57
CA GLU A 102 -25.78 -1.83 -2.61
C GLU A 102 -25.90 -0.51 -3.40
N ALA A 103 -27.13 0.02 -3.56
CA ALA A 103 -27.38 1.29 -4.23
C ALA A 103 -26.81 2.51 -3.49
N ASP A 104 -26.51 2.39 -2.19
CA ASP A 104 -25.84 3.42 -1.41
C ASP A 104 -24.34 3.50 -1.76
N LEU A 105 -23.77 2.46 -2.37
CA LEU A 105 -22.37 2.49 -2.79
C LEU A 105 -22.18 3.49 -3.93
N ARG A 106 -21.14 4.32 -3.80
CA ARG A 106 -20.77 5.35 -4.77
C ARG A 106 -19.59 4.93 -5.65
N CYS A 107 -19.18 3.67 -5.55
CA CYS A 107 -18.30 3.01 -6.51
C CYS A 107 -19.10 2.14 -7.49
N GLY A 108 -18.62 2.04 -8.73
CA GLY A 108 -19.22 1.17 -9.74
C GLY A 108 -18.59 -0.22 -9.81
N GLY A 109 -19.32 -1.16 -10.42
CA GLY A 109 -18.76 -2.46 -10.79
C GLY A 109 -17.72 -2.34 -11.91
N HIS A 110 -16.72 -3.21 -11.87
CA HIS A 110 -15.65 -3.27 -12.86
C HIS A 110 -15.12 -4.71 -12.98
N PRO A 111 -14.36 -5.06 -14.03
CA PRO A 111 -13.71 -6.36 -14.12
C PRO A 111 -12.85 -6.64 -12.89
N SER A 112 -12.88 -7.88 -12.42
CA SER A 112 -12.08 -8.32 -11.28
C SER A 112 -10.58 -8.16 -11.55
N LEU A 113 -9.80 -7.98 -10.49
CA LEU A 113 -8.33 -8.08 -10.56
C LEU A 113 -7.82 -9.54 -10.60
N SER A 114 -8.72 -10.52 -10.51
CA SER A 114 -8.43 -11.95 -10.69
C SER A 114 -8.90 -12.42 -12.07
N GLU A 115 -7.97 -12.96 -12.86
CA GLU A 115 -8.28 -13.57 -14.15
C GLU A 115 -9.27 -14.74 -14.00
N THR A 116 -9.13 -15.54 -12.93
CA THR A 116 -10.02 -16.67 -12.65
C THR A 116 -11.46 -16.20 -12.44
N VAL A 117 -11.66 -15.13 -11.67
CA VAL A 117 -13.00 -14.54 -11.45
C VAL A 117 -13.55 -14.00 -12.76
N ASN A 118 -12.76 -13.23 -13.52
CA ASN A 118 -13.20 -12.71 -14.83
C ASN A 118 -13.60 -13.82 -15.81
N ARG A 119 -12.82 -14.90 -15.90
CA ARG A 119 -13.15 -16.05 -16.75
C ARG A 119 -14.45 -16.72 -16.33
N SER A 120 -14.72 -16.79 -15.03
CA SER A 120 -15.98 -17.30 -14.51
C SER A 120 -17.16 -16.39 -14.89
N TRP A 121 -17.03 -15.08 -14.69
CA TRP A 121 -18.05 -14.10 -15.04
C TRP A 121 -18.36 -14.07 -16.54
N ILE A 122 -17.34 -14.10 -17.40
CA ILE A 122 -17.51 -14.14 -18.86
C ILE A 122 -18.31 -15.37 -19.29
N LYS A 123 -18.02 -16.55 -18.73
CA LYS A 123 -18.77 -17.79 -19.05
C LYS A 123 -20.24 -17.72 -18.64
N GLN A 124 -20.57 -16.87 -17.66
CA GLN A 124 -21.91 -16.69 -17.12
C GLN A 124 -22.63 -15.47 -17.69
N ASP A 125 -21.99 -14.70 -18.58
CA ASP A 125 -22.45 -13.38 -19.03
C ASP A 125 -22.79 -12.44 -17.86
N TYR A 126 -22.00 -12.53 -16.78
CA TYR A 126 -22.24 -11.79 -15.55
C TYR A 126 -21.70 -10.36 -15.65
N THR A 127 -22.56 -9.38 -15.39
CA THR A 127 -22.18 -7.96 -15.29
C THR A 127 -21.87 -7.61 -13.83
N PRO A 128 -20.63 -7.18 -13.49
CA PRO A 128 -20.27 -6.84 -12.13
C PRO A 128 -21.00 -5.59 -11.63
N THR A 129 -21.36 -5.61 -10.34
CA THR A 129 -22.08 -4.52 -9.67
C THR A 129 -21.20 -3.81 -8.63
N ALA A 130 -21.74 -2.89 -7.84
CA ALA A 130 -20.95 -2.08 -6.90
C ALA A 130 -20.26 -2.91 -5.80
N VAL A 131 -20.87 -4.00 -5.32
CA VAL A 131 -20.19 -4.92 -4.37
C VAL A 131 -18.99 -5.64 -4.99
N CYS A 132 -18.95 -5.75 -6.32
CA CYS A 132 -17.81 -6.31 -7.05
C CYS A 132 -16.65 -5.33 -7.18
N SER A 133 -16.84 -4.04 -6.88
CA SER A 133 -15.77 -3.05 -6.86
C SER A 133 -14.69 -3.43 -5.88
N ASN A 134 -13.42 -3.32 -6.27
CA ASN A 134 -12.27 -3.55 -5.39
C ASN A 134 -12.19 -2.57 -4.20
N CYS A 135 -13.01 -1.51 -4.22
CA CYS A 135 -13.11 -0.52 -3.15
C CYS A 135 -14.37 -0.68 -2.29
N SER A 136 -15.23 -1.65 -2.57
CA SER A 136 -16.55 -1.75 -1.92
C SER A 136 -16.45 -1.78 -0.39
N GLY A 137 -15.52 -2.56 0.18
CA GLY A 137 -15.24 -2.57 1.62
C GLY A 137 -14.92 -1.20 2.22
N LYS A 138 -14.10 -0.39 1.53
CA LYS A 138 -13.81 1.00 1.94
C LYS A 138 -15.09 1.84 1.95
N HIS A 139 -15.93 1.70 0.93
CA HIS A 139 -17.19 2.46 0.85
C HIS A 139 -18.14 2.09 1.99
N VAL A 140 -18.29 0.80 2.31
CA VAL A 140 -19.11 0.37 3.44
C VAL A 140 -18.58 0.95 4.75
N GLY A 141 -17.25 0.94 4.94
CA GLY A 141 -16.60 1.59 6.09
C GLY A 141 -16.87 3.11 6.18
N MET A 142 -16.83 3.82 5.05
CA MET A 142 -17.15 5.26 5.01
C MET A 142 -18.61 5.55 5.38
N ILE A 143 -19.55 4.73 4.90
CA ILE A 143 -20.97 4.84 5.25
C ILE A 143 -21.15 4.59 6.76
N ALA A 144 -20.50 3.55 7.29
CA ALA A 144 -20.53 3.23 8.72
C ALA A 144 -20.00 4.39 9.57
N GLY A 145 -18.84 4.96 9.21
CA GLY A 145 -18.25 6.10 9.91
C GLY A 145 -19.13 7.35 9.85
N ALA A 146 -19.70 7.65 8.69
CA ALA A 146 -20.62 8.77 8.50
C ALA A 146 -21.89 8.65 9.38
N ARG A 147 -22.45 7.44 9.50
CA ARG A 147 -23.57 7.17 10.43
C ARG A 147 -23.14 7.25 11.89
N ALA A 148 -21.94 6.78 12.22
CA ALA A 148 -21.42 6.79 13.58
C ALA A 148 -21.29 8.22 14.14
N ILE A 149 -20.86 9.18 13.31
CA ILE A 149 -20.76 10.61 13.67
C ILE A 149 -22.06 11.41 13.43
N GLY A 150 -23.14 10.76 12.99
CA GLY A 150 -24.46 11.39 12.87
C GLY A 150 -24.64 12.37 11.70
N THR A 151 -23.81 12.31 10.67
CA THR A 151 -23.81 13.32 9.58
C THR A 151 -24.65 12.93 8.37
N GLY A 152 -25.34 11.79 8.42
CA GLY A 152 -26.02 11.19 7.27
C GLY A 152 -25.04 10.52 6.30
N VAL A 153 -25.58 9.85 5.28
CA VAL A 153 -24.78 9.12 4.27
C VAL A 153 -24.84 9.77 2.90
N GLU A 154 -25.79 10.67 2.65
CA GLU A 154 -25.90 11.31 1.34
C GLU A 154 -24.64 12.12 1.05
N GLY A 155 -24.07 11.94 -0.14
CA GLY A 155 -22.82 12.61 -0.48
C GLY A 155 -21.59 12.18 0.32
N TYR A 156 -21.56 11.03 1.04
CA TYR A 156 -20.37 10.62 1.82
C TYR A 156 -19.06 10.54 1.03
N HIS A 157 -19.16 10.45 -0.30
CA HIS A 157 -18.05 10.39 -1.24
C HIS A 157 -17.52 11.77 -1.64
N LEU A 158 -18.26 12.85 -1.35
CA LEU A 158 -17.90 14.21 -1.71
C LEU A 158 -16.86 14.78 -0.73
N PRO A 159 -15.92 15.61 -1.21
CA PRO A 159 -14.79 16.11 -0.43
C PRO A 159 -15.17 16.92 0.82
N ASP A 160 -16.37 17.50 0.84
CA ASP A 160 -16.84 18.40 1.91
C ASP A 160 -17.76 17.67 2.90
N HIS A 161 -18.09 16.41 2.63
CA HIS A 161 -18.84 15.61 3.60
C HIS A 161 -18.03 15.46 4.89
N PRO A 162 -18.63 15.59 6.09
CA PRO A 162 -17.89 15.55 7.36
C PRO A 162 -16.98 14.32 7.53
N MET A 163 -17.42 13.15 7.06
CA MET A 163 -16.57 11.94 7.03
C MET A 163 -15.30 12.14 6.18
N GLN A 164 -15.39 12.79 5.01
CA GLN A 164 -14.21 13.07 4.19
C GLN A 164 -13.33 14.16 4.80
N VAL A 165 -13.90 15.15 5.50
CA VAL A 165 -13.13 16.14 6.26
C VAL A 165 -12.32 15.45 7.37
N LEU A 166 -12.93 14.50 8.10
CA LEU A 166 -12.23 13.68 9.08
C LEU A 166 -11.10 12.87 8.43
N VAL A 167 -11.38 12.17 7.32
CA VAL A 167 -10.36 11.43 6.55
C VAL A 167 -9.19 12.32 6.15
N LYS A 168 -9.48 13.53 5.65
CA LYS A 168 -8.44 14.48 5.22
C LYS A 168 -7.54 14.88 6.39
N ARG A 169 -8.13 15.20 7.53
CA ARG A 169 -7.39 15.53 8.76
C ARG A 169 -6.54 14.36 9.24
N THR A 170 -7.13 13.17 9.38
CA THR A 170 -6.42 11.97 9.85
C THR A 170 -5.26 11.61 8.93
N VAL A 171 -5.42 11.74 7.60
CA VAL A 171 -4.33 11.52 6.63
C VAL A 171 -3.20 12.53 6.80
N ALA A 172 -3.51 13.82 6.95
CA ALA A 172 -2.50 14.87 7.14
C ALA A 172 -1.69 14.64 8.44
N GLU A 173 -2.39 14.32 9.54
CA GLU A 173 -1.77 13.97 10.83
C GLU A 173 -0.84 12.75 10.73
N LEU A 174 -1.24 11.70 10.00
CA LEU A 174 -0.38 10.53 9.79
C LEU A 174 0.83 10.83 8.89
N CYS A 175 0.73 11.78 7.98
CA CYS A 175 1.84 12.24 7.14
C CYS A 175 2.81 13.18 7.86
N ASP A 176 2.48 13.63 9.09
CA ASP A 176 3.17 14.74 9.76
C ASP A 176 3.21 15.99 8.87
N LEU A 177 2.06 16.32 8.28
CA LEU A 177 1.84 17.48 7.42
C LEU A 177 0.65 18.31 7.90
N GLU A 178 0.66 19.60 7.59
CA GLU A 178 -0.54 20.42 7.72
C GLU A 178 -1.57 20.04 6.66
N SER A 179 -2.86 20.27 6.94
CA SER A 179 -3.94 19.89 6.02
C SER A 179 -3.82 20.54 4.63
N GLN A 180 -3.24 21.74 4.56
CA GLN A 180 -3.02 22.49 3.32
C GLN A 180 -1.86 21.96 2.47
N ASP A 181 -0.97 21.15 3.05
CA ASP A 181 0.18 20.56 2.37
C ASP A 181 -0.16 19.18 1.76
N VAL A 182 -1.41 18.73 1.93
CA VAL A 182 -1.95 17.53 1.28
C VAL A 182 -2.89 17.94 0.16
N GLU A 183 -2.55 17.58 -1.07
CA GLU A 183 -3.41 17.76 -2.24
C GLU A 183 -4.42 16.62 -2.34
N TRP A 184 -5.55 16.88 -3.01
CA TRP A 184 -6.63 15.90 -3.16
C TRP A 184 -7.15 15.84 -4.59
N GLY A 185 -7.35 14.62 -5.09
CA GLY A 185 -8.04 14.34 -6.34
C GLY A 185 -9.26 13.44 -6.12
N ILE A 186 -10.06 13.24 -7.18
CA ILE A 186 -11.12 12.23 -7.21
C ILE A 186 -10.52 10.93 -7.73
N ASP A 187 -10.65 9.83 -6.98
CA ASP A 187 -10.19 8.51 -7.39
C ASP A 187 -11.21 7.80 -8.30
N GLY A 188 -10.80 6.73 -8.98
CA GLY A 188 -11.66 5.94 -9.87
C GLY A 188 -12.84 5.24 -9.16
N CYS A 189 -12.82 5.16 -7.83
CA CYS A 189 -13.95 4.69 -7.03
C CYS A 189 -14.87 5.84 -6.54
N ASN A 190 -14.66 7.07 -7.02
CA ASN A 190 -15.42 8.28 -6.68
C ASN A 190 -15.16 8.88 -5.27
N LEU A 191 -14.21 8.34 -4.50
CA LEU A 191 -13.78 8.93 -3.21
C LEU A 191 -12.56 9.84 -3.38
N PRO A 192 -12.32 10.79 -2.47
CA PRO A 192 -11.10 11.59 -2.46
C PRO A 192 -9.86 10.71 -2.25
N THR A 193 -8.79 11.03 -2.98
CA THR A 193 -7.47 10.39 -2.83
C THR A 193 -6.40 11.46 -2.57
N PRO A 194 -5.51 11.25 -1.58
CA PRO A 194 -4.49 12.22 -1.23
C PRO A 194 -3.27 12.13 -2.15
N ALA A 195 -2.63 13.28 -2.35
CA ALA A 195 -1.29 13.40 -2.90
C ALA A 195 -0.41 14.20 -1.94
N PHE A 196 0.78 13.66 -1.69
CA PHE A 196 1.79 14.22 -0.79
C PHE A 196 3.18 13.67 -1.18
N PRO A 197 4.28 14.18 -0.59
CA PRO A 197 5.62 13.65 -0.82
C PRO A 197 5.72 12.15 -0.49
N LEU A 198 6.40 11.38 -1.35
CA LEU A 198 6.42 9.91 -1.31
C LEU A 198 6.96 9.32 0.02
N ASP A 199 7.92 9.96 0.67
CA ASP A 199 8.43 9.63 2.00
C ASP A 199 7.34 9.64 3.07
N ARG A 200 6.30 10.47 2.91
CA ARG A 200 5.16 10.49 3.83
C ARG A 200 4.28 9.25 3.71
N LEU A 201 4.25 8.62 2.54
CA LEU A 201 3.62 7.31 2.40
C LEU A 201 4.39 6.25 3.21
N ALA A 202 5.72 6.27 3.17
CA ALA A 202 6.54 5.38 3.98
C ALA A 202 6.31 5.65 5.48
N ARG A 203 6.23 6.93 5.87
CA ARG A 203 5.95 7.36 7.25
C ARG A 203 4.67 6.76 7.83
N ILE A 204 3.57 6.80 7.06
CA ILE A 204 2.28 6.20 7.48
C ILE A 204 2.46 4.71 7.84
N TYR A 205 3.22 3.97 7.03
CA TYR A 205 3.40 2.54 7.21
C TYR A 205 4.41 2.22 8.32
N ALA A 206 5.40 3.07 8.55
CA ALA A 206 6.26 3.01 9.73
C ALA A 206 5.43 3.16 11.02
N LYS A 207 4.49 4.12 11.06
CA LYS A 207 3.58 4.31 12.21
C LYS A 207 2.69 3.09 12.46
N LEU A 208 2.14 2.48 11.41
CA LEU A 208 1.33 1.25 11.52
C LEU A 208 2.12 0.10 12.15
N ALA A 209 3.35 -0.13 11.67
CA ALA A 209 4.21 -1.19 12.19
C ALA A 209 4.70 -0.89 13.62
N SER A 210 5.10 0.36 13.89
CA SER A 210 5.54 0.80 15.22
C SER A 210 4.43 0.66 16.27
N ALA A 211 3.19 1.01 15.91
CA ALA A 211 2.05 0.85 16.80
C ALA A 211 1.76 -0.63 17.10
N ALA A 212 1.90 -1.51 16.12
CA ALA A 212 1.78 -2.95 16.32
C ALA A 212 2.86 -3.50 17.27
N ASP A 213 4.10 -3.01 17.15
CA ASP A 213 5.19 -3.36 18.06
C ASP A 213 4.91 -2.92 19.51
N GLY A 214 4.51 -1.66 19.72
CA GLY A 214 4.22 -1.14 21.06
C GLY A 214 3.07 -1.88 21.75
N VAL A 215 1.97 -2.12 21.03
CA VAL A 215 0.80 -2.85 21.56
C VAL A 215 1.13 -4.31 21.88
N ASP A 216 1.81 -5.03 20.98
CA ASP A 216 2.23 -6.42 21.23
C ASP A 216 3.27 -6.51 22.35
N GLY A 217 4.12 -5.48 22.49
CA GLY A 217 5.12 -5.34 23.56
C GLY A 217 4.54 -4.98 24.93
N GLY A 218 3.25 -4.65 25.01
CA GLY A 218 2.58 -4.26 26.25
C GLY A 218 2.92 -2.83 26.70
N GLU A 219 3.38 -1.98 25.79
CA GLU A 219 3.63 -0.56 26.06
C GLU A 219 2.32 0.20 26.25
N GLU A 220 2.34 1.24 27.09
CA GLU A 220 1.20 2.14 27.23
C GLU A 220 0.95 2.85 25.90
N SER A 221 -0.18 2.54 25.27
CA SER A 221 -0.49 2.95 23.91
C SER A 221 -1.70 3.89 23.90
N SER A 222 -1.65 4.94 23.09
CA SER A 222 -2.80 5.83 22.92
C SER A 222 -3.95 5.10 22.20
N PRO A 223 -5.21 5.57 22.29
CA PRO A 223 -6.31 4.99 21.52
C PRO A 223 -6.04 4.94 20.01
N ARG A 224 -5.30 5.92 19.49
CA ARG A 224 -4.89 5.96 18.09
C ARG A 224 -3.85 4.90 17.76
N ASP A 225 -2.87 4.67 18.63
CA ASP A 225 -1.87 3.60 18.43
C ASP A 225 -2.53 2.23 18.49
N VAL A 226 -3.48 2.01 19.39
CA VAL A 226 -4.29 0.78 19.42
C VAL A 226 -5.04 0.57 18.10
N ALA A 227 -5.64 1.63 17.55
CA ALA A 227 -6.32 1.56 16.26
C ALA A 227 -5.36 1.27 15.08
N LEU A 228 -4.19 1.92 15.05
CA LEU A 228 -3.14 1.66 14.06
C LEU A 228 -2.62 0.21 14.13
N ALA A 229 -2.34 -0.28 15.34
CA ALA A 229 -1.93 -1.66 15.59
C ALA A 229 -2.99 -2.64 15.09
N ARG A 230 -4.27 -2.38 15.36
CA ARG A 230 -5.38 -3.22 14.89
C ARG A 230 -5.48 -3.25 13.37
N ILE A 231 -5.27 -2.13 12.68
CA ILE A 231 -5.23 -2.10 11.21
C ILE A 231 -4.09 -2.97 10.68
N PHE A 232 -2.88 -2.83 11.25
CA PHE A 232 -1.73 -3.65 10.88
C PHE A 232 -2.04 -5.14 11.05
N GLN A 233 -2.52 -5.53 12.22
CA GLN A 233 -2.84 -6.92 12.56
C GLN A 233 -3.96 -7.49 11.68
N ALA A 234 -5.01 -6.71 11.41
CA ALA A 234 -6.10 -7.11 10.51
C ALA A 234 -5.58 -7.42 9.10
N MET A 235 -4.75 -6.54 8.54
CA MET A 235 -4.15 -6.75 7.22
C MET A 235 -3.21 -7.97 7.20
N ALA A 236 -2.38 -8.13 8.24
CA ALA A 236 -1.44 -9.23 8.36
C ALA A 236 -2.13 -10.59 8.53
N ARG A 237 -3.22 -10.67 9.31
CA ARG A 237 -3.99 -11.90 9.56
C ARG A 237 -4.94 -12.28 8.43
N HIS A 238 -5.41 -11.29 7.66
CA HIS A 238 -6.36 -11.50 6.56
C HIS A 238 -5.84 -10.95 5.22
N PRO A 239 -4.63 -11.36 4.78
CA PRO A 239 -4.01 -10.80 3.59
C PRO A 239 -4.82 -11.09 2.32
N GLU A 240 -5.53 -12.22 2.28
CA GLU A 240 -6.45 -12.57 1.21
C GLU A 240 -7.61 -11.60 1.11
N MET A 241 -8.11 -11.04 2.22
CA MET A 241 -9.17 -10.03 2.19
C MET A 241 -8.68 -8.69 1.63
N VAL A 242 -7.39 -8.38 1.80
CA VAL A 242 -6.78 -7.13 1.32
C VAL A 242 -6.59 -7.12 -0.19
N ALA A 243 -6.10 -8.20 -0.79
CA ALA A 243 -5.81 -8.23 -2.23
C ALA A 243 -6.48 -9.36 -3.02
N GLY A 244 -6.76 -10.50 -2.41
CA GLY A 244 -7.18 -11.73 -3.07
C GLY A 244 -6.04 -12.71 -3.31
N GLU A 245 -6.38 -13.94 -3.68
CA GLU A 245 -5.49 -15.08 -3.79
C GLU A 245 -4.41 -14.88 -4.87
N GLY A 246 -3.18 -15.33 -4.57
CA GLY A 246 -2.05 -15.30 -5.52
C GLY A 246 -1.51 -13.92 -5.91
N ARG A 247 -2.06 -12.81 -5.40
CA ARG A 247 -1.56 -11.46 -5.69
C ARG A 247 -0.43 -11.04 -4.77
N TYR A 248 0.42 -10.13 -5.24
CA TYR A 248 1.64 -9.70 -4.55
C TYR A 248 1.46 -9.38 -3.06
N CYS A 249 0.48 -8.54 -2.71
CA CYS A 249 0.27 -8.16 -1.30
C CYS A 249 -0.08 -9.38 -0.42
N THR A 250 -0.85 -10.33 -0.96
CA THR A 250 -1.23 -11.55 -0.25
C THR A 250 -0.04 -12.47 -0.05
N VAL A 251 0.75 -12.70 -1.12
CA VAL A 251 1.94 -13.54 -1.05
C VAL A 251 2.98 -12.92 -0.12
N LEU A 252 3.23 -11.62 -0.22
CA LEU A 252 4.12 -10.85 0.65
C LEU A 252 3.74 -11.00 2.13
N MET A 253 2.50 -10.69 2.49
CA MET A 253 2.08 -10.72 3.89
C MET A 253 2.04 -12.15 4.47
N ARG A 254 1.70 -13.16 3.65
CA ARG A 254 1.79 -14.57 4.08
C ARG A 254 3.22 -15.03 4.28
N ALA A 255 4.13 -14.69 3.38
CA ALA A 255 5.54 -15.08 3.47
C ALA A 255 6.19 -14.51 4.73
N PHE A 256 5.88 -13.25 5.08
CA PHE A 256 6.49 -12.59 6.24
C PHE A 256 5.73 -12.80 7.56
N ASP A 257 4.60 -13.51 7.56
CA ASP A 257 3.85 -13.95 8.74
C ASP A 257 3.70 -12.87 9.84
N GLY A 258 3.24 -11.68 9.45
CA GLY A 258 3.03 -10.55 10.35
C GLY A 258 4.26 -9.72 10.71
N ALA A 259 5.46 -10.06 10.21
CA ALA A 259 6.64 -9.20 10.33
C ALA A 259 6.54 -7.91 9.49
N LEU A 260 5.70 -7.91 8.46
CA LEU A 260 5.37 -6.72 7.67
C LEU A 260 3.94 -6.77 7.11
N ILE A 261 3.46 -5.60 6.68
CA ILE A 261 2.29 -5.45 5.82
C ILE A 261 2.67 -4.71 4.54
N GLY A 262 1.96 -4.96 3.44
CA GLY A 262 2.18 -4.27 2.18
C GLY A 262 0.88 -3.93 1.46
N LYS A 263 0.85 -2.78 0.78
CA LYS A 263 -0.35 -2.32 0.09
C LYS A 263 -0.05 -1.65 -1.25
N LEU A 264 -0.67 -2.21 -2.29
CA LEU A 264 -0.72 -1.62 -3.62
C LEU A 264 -1.65 -0.41 -3.69
N GLY A 265 -1.16 0.68 -4.27
CA GLY A 265 -1.92 1.76 -4.88
C GLY A 265 -1.98 1.59 -6.40
N ALA A 266 -3.08 2.00 -7.03
CA ALA A 266 -3.19 2.07 -8.49
C ALA A 266 -2.07 2.94 -9.10
N ASP A 267 -1.79 2.74 -10.38
CA ASP A 267 -0.72 3.43 -11.10
C ASP A 267 0.65 3.28 -10.41
N ALA A 268 0.98 2.06 -9.99
CA ALA A 268 2.29 1.68 -9.44
C ALA A 268 2.78 2.52 -8.24
N SER A 269 1.90 2.76 -7.27
CA SER A 269 2.31 3.20 -5.92
C SER A 269 2.31 1.99 -4.98
N TYR A 270 3.28 1.86 -4.09
CA TYR A 270 3.31 0.79 -3.09
C TYR A 270 3.85 1.29 -1.76
N ALA A 271 3.44 0.65 -0.67
CA ALA A 271 3.94 0.94 0.66
C ALA A 271 4.05 -0.34 1.49
N ILE A 272 5.06 -0.39 2.36
CA ILE A 272 5.32 -1.49 3.31
C ILE A 272 5.59 -0.89 4.68
N GLY A 273 5.01 -1.50 5.72
CA GLY A 273 5.39 -1.28 7.11
C GLY A 273 6.06 -2.53 7.63
N VAL A 274 7.30 -2.42 8.13
CA VAL A 274 8.10 -3.53 8.63
C VAL A 274 8.32 -3.33 10.12
N ARG A 275 7.98 -4.35 10.91
CA ARG A 275 8.15 -4.34 12.37
C ARG A 275 9.60 -4.32 12.78
N ALA A 276 9.84 -3.86 14.01
CA ALA A 276 11.14 -3.84 14.63
C ALA A 276 11.78 -5.24 14.62
N SER A 277 13.01 -5.32 14.11
CA SER A 277 13.75 -6.58 14.03
C SER A 277 15.25 -6.33 14.01
N HIS A 278 16.04 -7.40 13.91
CA HIS A 278 17.47 -7.26 13.67
C HIS A 278 17.76 -6.56 12.33
N ASP A 279 16.94 -6.81 11.30
CA ASP A 279 17.13 -6.22 9.97
C ASP A 279 16.89 -4.72 9.99
N THR A 280 15.83 -4.25 10.67
CA THR A 280 15.54 -2.82 10.75
C THR A 280 16.64 -2.06 11.51
N ARG A 281 17.17 -2.65 12.60
CA ARG A 281 18.32 -2.09 13.33
C ARG A 281 19.59 -2.02 12.49
N ARG A 282 19.91 -3.08 11.73
CA ARG A 282 21.06 -3.08 10.81
C ARG A 282 20.95 -1.98 9.76
N LEU A 283 19.73 -1.62 9.36
CA LEU A 283 19.45 -0.56 8.40
C LEU A 283 19.46 0.85 9.04
N GLY A 284 19.64 0.97 10.35
CA GLY A 284 19.76 2.26 11.06
C GLY A 284 18.47 2.78 11.68
N ALA A 285 17.39 1.98 11.70
CA ALA A 285 16.15 2.30 12.41
C ALA A 285 16.22 1.80 13.86
N ASP A 286 15.77 2.61 14.81
CA ASP A 286 15.55 2.18 16.20
C ASP A 286 14.08 1.75 16.39
N GLY A 287 13.69 0.69 15.68
CA GLY A 287 12.31 0.18 15.70
C GLY A 287 11.80 -0.23 14.33
N ALA A 288 10.53 0.07 14.07
CA ALA A 288 9.88 -0.20 12.80
C ALA A 288 10.41 0.70 11.67
N LEU A 289 10.22 0.27 10.42
CA LEU A 289 10.50 1.07 9.24
C LEU A 289 9.33 1.08 8.26
N GLY A 290 9.27 2.13 7.47
CA GLY A 290 8.36 2.27 6.35
C GLY A 290 9.12 2.30 5.03
N ILE A 291 8.54 1.70 3.99
CA ILE A 291 9.06 1.74 2.62
C ILE A 291 7.93 2.22 1.72
N SER A 292 8.21 3.14 0.81
CA SER A 292 7.29 3.51 -0.27
C SER A 292 7.98 3.51 -1.61
N VAL A 293 7.24 3.13 -2.66
CA VAL A 293 7.76 2.99 -4.01
C VAL A 293 6.77 3.56 -5.02
N LYS A 294 7.28 4.26 -6.03
CA LYS A 294 6.53 4.75 -7.17
C LYS A 294 7.28 4.44 -8.47
N VAL A 295 6.61 3.80 -9.43
CA VAL A 295 7.07 3.71 -10.82
C VAL A 295 6.29 4.73 -11.66
N GLU A 296 6.99 5.58 -12.41
CA GLU A 296 6.37 6.76 -13.03
C GLU A 296 5.32 6.44 -14.10
N ASP A 297 5.51 5.36 -14.86
CA ASP A 297 4.61 4.95 -15.93
C ASP A 297 3.41 4.11 -15.47
N GLY A 298 3.28 3.89 -14.16
CA GLY A 298 2.16 3.14 -13.59
C GLY A 298 2.25 1.63 -13.76
N ASN A 299 3.36 1.07 -14.25
CA ASN A 299 3.49 -0.36 -14.49
C ASN A 299 3.55 -1.18 -13.19
N ILE A 300 2.47 -1.93 -12.91
CA ILE A 300 2.30 -2.70 -11.68
C ILE A 300 3.19 -3.95 -11.63
N GLU A 301 3.43 -4.63 -12.76
CA GLU A 301 4.32 -5.80 -12.80
C GLU A 301 5.75 -5.39 -12.45
N ILE A 302 6.21 -4.26 -13.02
CA ILE A 302 7.52 -3.69 -12.70
C ILE A 302 7.58 -3.18 -11.26
N LEU A 303 6.51 -2.59 -10.74
CA LEU A 303 6.44 -2.20 -9.34
C LEU A 303 6.70 -3.40 -8.41
N TYR A 304 6.06 -4.55 -8.64
CA TYR A 304 6.29 -5.73 -7.81
C TYR A 304 7.73 -6.21 -7.88
N ALA A 305 8.33 -6.21 -9.08
CA ALA A 305 9.74 -6.53 -9.28
C ALA A 305 10.66 -5.58 -8.48
N VAL A 306 10.40 -4.28 -8.55
CA VAL A 306 11.13 -3.24 -7.80
C VAL A 306 10.99 -3.42 -6.30
N VAL A 307 9.79 -3.63 -5.80
CA VAL A 307 9.55 -3.77 -4.35
C VAL A 307 10.28 -5.00 -3.81
N THR A 308 10.27 -6.12 -4.54
CA THR A 308 11.03 -7.32 -4.13
C THR A 308 12.54 -7.08 -4.19
N GLU A 309 13.03 -6.40 -5.22
CA GLU A 309 14.45 -6.02 -5.32
C GLU A 309 14.87 -5.10 -4.16
N ILE A 310 14.03 -4.14 -3.76
CA ILE A 310 14.29 -3.28 -2.60
C ILE A 310 14.38 -4.11 -1.31
N LEU A 311 13.49 -5.08 -1.10
CA LEU A 311 13.58 -5.99 0.06
C LEU A 311 14.87 -6.83 0.03
N GLU A 312 15.32 -7.26 -1.14
CA GLU A 312 16.59 -7.98 -1.32
C GLU A 312 17.79 -7.08 -0.99
N GLN A 313 17.88 -5.88 -1.56
CA GLN A 313 18.97 -4.94 -1.31
C GLN A 313 19.06 -4.51 0.16
N LEU A 314 17.91 -4.33 0.82
CA LEU A 314 17.84 -4.01 2.24
C LEU A 314 18.13 -5.24 3.12
N GLY A 315 18.03 -6.45 2.57
CA GLY A 315 18.18 -7.70 3.32
C GLY A 315 17.10 -7.87 4.39
N ILE A 316 15.86 -7.47 4.10
CA ILE A 316 14.71 -7.64 5.00
C ILE A 316 14.16 -9.05 4.84
N GLY A 317 14.05 -9.81 5.94
CA GLY A 317 13.66 -11.22 5.93
C GLY A 317 14.81 -12.16 5.58
N SER A 318 14.58 -13.47 5.72
CA SER A 318 15.57 -14.46 5.28
C SER A 318 15.53 -14.66 3.75
N PRO A 319 16.59 -15.20 3.12
CA PRO A 319 16.57 -15.57 1.71
C PRO A 319 15.41 -16.50 1.35
N GLU A 320 15.01 -17.39 2.25
CA GLU A 320 13.86 -18.29 2.07
C GLU A 320 12.55 -17.49 1.99
N LEU A 321 12.33 -16.54 2.90
CA LEU A 321 11.13 -15.69 2.88
C LEU A 321 11.06 -14.84 1.60
N ARG A 322 12.19 -14.26 1.16
CA ARG A 322 12.24 -13.52 -0.11
C ARG A 322 12.07 -14.45 -1.32
N GLY A 323 12.48 -15.71 -1.21
CA GLY A 323 12.28 -16.75 -2.22
C GLY A 323 10.81 -17.02 -2.55
N GLU A 324 9.90 -16.86 -1.59
CA GLU A 324 8.43 -16.96 -1.83
C GLU A 324 7.93 -15.87 -2.81
N LEU A 325 8.68 -14.78 -2.99
CA LEU A 325 8.37 -13.69 -3.93
C LEU A 325 9.05 -13.84 -5.30
N ALA A 326 9.77 -14.94 -5.54
CA ALA A 326 10.59 -15.13 -6.75
C ALA A 326 9.79 -14.98 -8.06
N THR A 327 8.50 -15.33 -8.06
CA THR A 327 7.62 -15.17 -9.22
C THR A 327 7.39 -13.71 -9.62
N PHE A 328 7.57 -12.77 -8.68
CA PHE A 328 7.41 -11.34 -8.90
C PHE A 328 8.75 -10.61 -9.08
N HIS A 329 9.85 -11.18 -8.60
CA HIS A 329 11.16 -10.51 -8.59
C HIS A 329 11.78 -10.39 -9.98
N HIS A 330 11.84 -11.48 -10.74
CA HIS A 330 12.43 -11.50 -12.09
C HIS A 330 11.40 -11.98 -13.12
N PRO A 331 10.37 -11.18 -13.44
CA PRO A 331 9.32 -11.61 -14.36
C PRO A 331 9.92 -11.92 -15.73
N LYS A 332 9.68 -13.14 -16.20
CA LYS A 332 10.16 -13.62 -17.50
C LYS A 332 9.26 -13.08 -18.59
N ARG A 333 9.84 -12.48 -19.63
CA ARG A 333 9.09 -12.09 -20.83
C ARG A 333 9.06 -13.25 -21.80
N VAL A 334 7.92 -13.90 -21.94
CA VAL A 334 7.72 -15.00 -22.89
C VAL A 334 6.88 -14.55 -24.09
N ASN A 335 7.13 -15.13 -25.27
CA ASN A 335 6.22 -14.96 -26.40
C ASN A 335 4.98 -15.86 -26.26
N THR A 336 4.05 -15.77 -27.22
CA THR A 336 2.80 -16.55 -27.24
C THR A 336 3.01 -18.07 -27.29
N MET A 337 4.21 -18.53 -27.64
CA MET A 337 4.61 -19.94 -27.64
C MET A 337 5.37 -20.36 -26.38
N GLY A 338 5.49 -19.48 -25.39
CA GLY A 338 6.20 -19.74 -24.13
C GLY A 338 7.73 -19.65 -24.22
N VAL A 339 8.28 -19.18 -25.34
CA VAL A 339 9.73 -19.00 -25.49
C VAL A 339 10.16 -17.75 -24.73
N SER A 340 11.19 -17.86 -23.90
CA SER A 340 11.81 -16.70 -23.24
C SER A 340 12.38 -15.74 -24.28
N THR A 341 11.86 -14.53 -24.27
CA THR A 341 12.29 -13.43 -25.15
C THR A 341 13.12 -12.39 -24.42
N GLY A 342 13.12 -12.38 -23.09
CA GLY A 342 13.86 -11.43 -22.28
C GLY A 342 13.39 -11.39 -20.83
N GLY A 343 13.67 -10.29 -20.15
CA GLY A 343 13.39 -10.17 -18.73
C GLY A 343 13.54 -8.75 -18.20
N VAL A 344 13.80 -8.68 -16.90
CA VAL A 344 13.96 -7.44 -16.13
C VAL A 344 15.34 -7.42 -15.49
N SER A 345 15.99 -6.27 -15.48
CA SER A 345 17.21 -6.02 -14.72
C SER A 345 17.12 -4.75 -13.89
N PHE A 346 17.85 -4.76 -12.77
CA PHE A 346 17.82 -3.73 -11.73
C PHE A 346 19.17 -3.02 -11.65
N PRO A 347 19.48 -2.09 -12.58
CA PRO A 347 20.74 -1.35 -12.52
C PRO A 347 20.81 -0.39 -11.31
N PHE A 348 19.68 -0.11 -10.67
CA PHE A 348 19.65 0.81 -9.53
C PHE A 348 20.28 0.24 -8.27
N GLN A 349 20.74 1.13 -7.41
CA GLN A 349 21.12 0.84 -6.02
C GLN A 349 20.44 1.84 -5.09
N LEU A 350 19.92 1.37 -3.96
CA LEU A 350 19.45 2.25 -2.89
C LEU A 350 20.61 3.06 -2.32
N ARG A 351 20.38 4.36 -2.14
CA ARG A 351 21.38 5.29 -1.59
C ARG A 351 21.02 5.57 -0.14
N GLY A 352 21.95 5.29 0.78
CA GLY A 352 21.82 5.72 2.17
C GLY A 352 21.82 7.25 2.25
N SER A 353 20.95 7.82 3.08
CA SER A 353 21.03 9.24 3.43
C SER A 353 22.08 9.41 4.51
N GLU A 354 23.34 9.57 4.12
CA GLU A 354 24.37 9.99 5.07
C GLU A 354 23.96 11.34 5.70
N PRO A 355 24.21 11.57 7.00
CA PRO A 355 24.21 12.92 7.54
C PRO A 355 25.26 13.74 6.78
N GLU A 356 25.00 15.02 6.51
CA GLU A 356 25.99 15.92 5.91
C GLU A 356 27.24 16.01 6.81
N GLY A 357 28.22 15.14 6.58
CA GLY A 357 29.48 15.10 7.31
C GLY A 357 30.38 14.03 6.70
N GLU A 358 31.46 14.48 6.05
CA GLU A 358 32.57 13.67 5.51
C GLU A 358 32.36 12.93 4.17
N ARG A 359 31.90 13.65 3.14
CA ARG A 359 32.48 13.42 1.80
C ARG A 359 33.88 14.03 1.75
N THR A 360 34.88 13.29 2.21
CA THR A 360 36.28 13.62 1.89
C THR A 360 36.49 13.41 0.39
N CYS A 361 36.69 14.51 -0.34
CA CYS A 361 37.19 14.46 -1.71
C CYS A 361 38.54 13.71 -1.71
N PRO A 362 38.77 12.72 -2.59
CA PRO A 362 40.11 12.20 -2.79
C PRO A 362 40.96 13.33 -3.39
N ALA A 363 41.95 13.78 -2.62
CA ALA A 363 42.95 14.73 -3.09
C ALA A 363 43.59 14.17 -4.37
N ALA A 364 43.50 14.93 -5.46
CA ALA A 364 44.28 14.68 -6.66
C ALA A 364 45.76 14.77 -6.31
N LEU A 365 46.44 13.61 -6.31
CA LEU A 365 47.90 13.54 -6.32
C LEU A 365 48.37 14.03 -7.69
N VAL A 366 48.85 15.27 -7.72
CA VAL A 366 49.74 15.79 -8.75
C VAL A 366 51.14 15.28 -8.43
N GLN A 367 51.66 14.38 -9.27
CA GLN A 367 53.07 14.35 -9.68
C GLN A 367 53.14 13.99 -11.16
#